data_AF-A0A925DGD9-F1
#
_entry.id   AF-A0A925DGD9-F1
#
_cell.length_a   1.000
_cell.length_b   1.000
_cell.length_c   1.000
_cell.angle_alpha   90.00
_cell.angle_beta   90.00
_cell.angle_gamma   90.00
#
_symmetry.space_group_name_H-M   'P 1'
#
loop_
_entity.id
_entity.type
_entity.pdbx_description
1 polymer ?
#
loop_
_entity_poly.entity_id
_entity_poly.type
_entity_poly.pdbx_seq_one_letter_code
_entity_poly.pdbx_strand_id
1 'polypeptide(L)'
;MQKAASTRSTSLKLDPDIKERIQKLADSQKRSSHGLMVDAIREYVVKEEKREQLRRDARLAWDEYQESGLHVSGDEVVAWLKTWGAEDEQDAPTCHK
;
A
#
# COMPACT_ATOMS: atom_id res chain seq x y z
N MET A 1 -4.52 16.10 23.93
CA MET A 1 -3.04 16.23 23.91
C MET A 1 -2.46 15.05 23.12
N GLN A 2 -1.96 15.26 21.91
CA GLN A 2 -1.32 14.19 21.12
C GLN A 2 0.07 13.90 21.71
N LYS A 3 0.32 12.62 22.01
CA LYS A 3 1.62 12.13 22.48
C LYS A 3 2.61 12.20 21.31
N ALA A 4 3.66 13.02 21.42
CA ALA A 4 4.74 13.00 20.44
C ALA A 4 5.34 11.59 20.39
N ALA A 5 5.43 11.00 19.20
CA ALA A 5 6.02 9.68 19.01
C ALA A 5 7.51 9.74 19.40
N SER A 6 7.93 8.91 20.35
CA SER A 6 9.34 8.82 20.75
C SER A 6 10.14 8.11 19.65
N THR A 7 11.05 8.82 18.99
CA THR A 7 11.96 8.24 18.01
C THR A 7 13.09 7.50 18.72
N ARG A 8 13.24 6.20 18.45
CA ARG A 8 14.40 5.40 18.89
C ARG A 8 15.39 5.25 17.74
N SER A 9 16.67 5.49 18.02
CA SER A 9 17.74 5.23 17.06
C SER A 9 17.93 3.71 16.89
N THR A 10 18.24 3.29 15.67
CA THR A 10 18.59 1.91 15.34
C THR A 10 19.80 1.95 14.40
N SER A 11 20.78 1.09 14.63
CA SER A 11 21.96 0.98 13.75
C SER A 11 21.67 -0.02 12.63
N LEU A 12 21.91 0.38 11.39
CA LEU A 12 21.72 -0.44 10.21
C LEU A 12 23.08 -0.77 9.58
N LYS A 13 23.32 -2.05 9.32
CA LYS A 13 24.48 -2.47 8.53
C LYS A 13 24.11 -2.39 7.06
N LEU A 14 24.84 -1.58 6.32
CA LEU A 14 24.67 -1.42 4.88
C LEU A 14 25.91 -1.93 4.17
N ASP A 15 25.70 -2.56 3.02
CA ASP A 15 26.77 -2.84 2.10
C ASP A 15 27.47 -1.53 1.68
N PRO A 16 28.82 -1.49 1.57
CA PRO A 16 29.54 -0.29 1.18
C PRO A 16 29.09 0.31 -0.16
N ASP A 17 28.76 -0.51 -1.17
CA ASP A 17 28.27 -0.02 -2.48
C ASP A 17 26.96 0.73 -2.31
N ILE A 18 26.02 0.15 -1.56
CA ILE A 18 24.71 0.76 -1.32
C ILE A 18 24.85 2.07 -0.53
N LYS A 19 25.73 2.11 0.47
CA LYS A 19 26.00 3.33 1.23
C LYS A 19 26.54 4.45 0.32
N GLU A 20 27.47 4.14 -0.57
CA GLU A 20 28.02 5.11 -1.53
C GLU A 20 26.95 5.61 -2.51
N ARG A 21 26.12 4.70 -3.03
CA ARG A 21 25.01 5.05 -3.93
C ARG A 21 23.98 5.95 -3.27
N ILE A 22 23.61 5.66 -2.01
CA ILE A 22 22.72 6.51 -1.22
C ILE A 22 23.32 7.91 -1.02
N GLN A 23 24.62 7.99 -0.72
CA GLN A 23 25.30 9.28 -0.55
C GLN A 23 25.27 10.12 -1.83
N LYS A 24 25.67 9.54 -2.97
CA LYS A 24 25.62 10.23 -4.27
C LYS A 24 24.21 10.68 -4.63
N LEU A 25 23.21 9.84 -4.35
CA LEU A 25 21.81 10.16 -4.60
C LEU A 25 21.35 11.33 -3.72
N ALA A 26 21.67 11.29 -2.42
CA ALA A 26 21.34 12.35 -1.48
C ALA A 26 21.99 13.69 -1.87
N ASP A 27 23.26 13.67 -2.28
CA ASP A 27 23.99 14.85 -2.73
C ASP A 27 23.34 15.46 -3.99
N SER A 28 22.99 14.62 -4.98
CA SER A 28 22.31 15.08 -6.21
C SER A 28 20.94 15.72 -5.94
N GLN A 29 20.24 15.23 -4.91
CA GLN A 29 18.92 15.73 -4.51
C GLN A 29 18.98 16.85 -3.45
N LYS A 30 20.17 17.23 -2.96
CA LYS A 30 20.37 18.17 -1.84
C LYS A 30 19.63 17.73 -0.57
N ARG A 31 19.63 16.43 -0.29
CA ARG A 31 19.00 15.80 0.89
C ARG A 31 20.06 15.16 1.77
N SER A 32 19.73 14.83 3.02
CA SER A 32 20.63 14.03 3.85
C SER A 32 20.46 12.53 3.54
N SER A 33 21.57 11.80 3.51
CA SER A 33 21.57 10.33 3.34
C SER A 33 20.70 9.64 4.39
N HIS A 34 20.75 10.10 5.64
CA HIS A 34 19.90 9.59 6.72
C HIS A 34 18.41 9.82 6.43
N GLY A 35 18.00 11.01 6.00
CA GLY A 35 16.61 11.29 5.67
C GLY A 35 16.11 10.41 4.51
N LEU A 36 16.93 10.24 3.48
CA LEU A 36 16.60 9.37 2.34
C LEU A 36 16.43 7.91 2.78
N MET A 37 17.28 7.41 3.68
CA MET A 37 17.15 6.05 4.24
C MET A 37 15.87 5.88 5.07
N VAL A 38 15.54 6.84 5.93
CA VAL A 38 14.31 6.79 6.75
C VAL A 38 13.08 6.78 5.86
N ASP A 39 13.06 7.62 4.81
CA ASP A 39 11.93 7.68 3.89
C ASP A 39 11.80 6.39 3.07
N ALA A 40 12.90 5.85 2.56
CA ALA A 40 12.90 4.57 1.85
C ALA A 40 12.35 3.42 2.72
N ILE A 41 12.74 3.35 3.99
CA ILE A 41 12.21 2.36 4.94
C ILE A 41 10.71 2.58 5.16
N ARG A 42 10.29 3.83 5.35
CA ARG A 42 8.86 4.16 5.53
C ARG A 42 8.03 3.75 4.33
N GLU A 43 8.46 4.10 3.12
CA GLU A 43 7.77 3.74 1.88
C GLU A 43 7.67 2.22 1.73
N TYR A 44 8.74 1.49 2.02
CA TYR A 44 8.74 0.03 2.01
C TYR A 44 7.73 -0.55 3.00
N VAL A 45 7.73 -0.09 4.25
CA VAL A 45 6.79 -0.58 5.27
C VAL A 45 5.34 -0.33 4.86
N VAL A 46 5.01 0.90 4.44
CA VAL A 46 3.65 1.23 3.99
C VAL A 46 3.21 0.36 2.80
N LYS A 47 4.12 0.11 1.86
CA LYS A 47 3.85 -0.76 0.72
C LYS A 47 3.58 -2.20 1.15
N GLU A 48 4.41 -2.75 2.03
CA GLU A 48 4.25 -4.12 2.52
C GLU A 48 2.99 -4.26 3.37
N GLU A 49 2.66 -3.30 4.23
CA GLU A 49 1.41 -3.30 5.00
C GLU A 49 0.18 -3.31 4.11
N LYS A 50 0.15 -2.49 3.04
CA LYS A 50 -0.93 -2.50 2.05
C LYS A 50 -1.04 -3.83 1.31
N ARG A 51 0.10 -4.43 0.96
CA ARG A 51 0.14 -5.73 0.28
C ARG A 51 -0.39 -6.85 1.16
N GLU A 52 0.00 -6.84 2.44
CA GLU A 52 -0.50 -7.78 3.43
C GLU A 52 -1.99 -7.59 3.72
N GLN A 53 -2.46 -6.34 3.77
CA GLN A 53 -3.88 -6.06 3.91
C GLN A 53 -4.68 -6.61 2.72
N LEU A 54 -4.26 -6.32 1.49
CA LEU A 54 -4.90 -6.84 0.28
C LEU A 54 -4.94 -8.38 0.26
N ARG A 55 -3.86 -9.03 0.68
CA ARG A 55 -3.80 -10.51 0.78
C ARG A 55 -4.80 -11.06 1.79
N ARG A 56 -4.92 -10.41 2.96
CA ARG A 56 -5.90 -10.80 3.98
C ARG A 56 -7.32 -10.62 3.46
N ASP A 57 -7.62 -9.47 2.87
CA ASP A 57 -8.95 -9.15 2.37
C ASP A 57 -9.36 -10.10 1.23
N ALA A 58 -8.45 -10.39 0.30
CA ALA A 58 -8.70 -11.36 -0.77
C ALA A 58 -8.97 -12.78 -0.24
N ARG A 59 -8.26 -13.19 0.83
CA ARG A 59 -8.51 -14.49 1.47
C ARG A 59 -9.87 -14.52 2.15
N LEU A 60 -10.21 -13.48 2.90
CA LEU A 60 -11.52 -13.38 3.56
C LEU A 60 -12.66 -13.41 2.54
N ALA A 61 -12.54 -12.65 1.45
CA ALA A 61 -13.53 -12.66 0.37
C ALA A 61 -13.65 -14.02 -0.31
N TRP A 62 -12.52 -14.73 -0.48
CA TRP A 62 -12.53 -16.09 -1.02
C TRP A 62 -13.25 -17.08 -0.09
N ASP A 63 -12.95 -17.03 1.21
CA ASP A 63 -13.57 -17.90 2.20
C ASP A 63 -15.10 -17.61 2.27
N GLU A 64 -15.52 -16.35 2.27
CA GLU A 64 -16.93 -15.94 2.23
C GLU A 64 -17.65 -16.43 0.96
N TYR A 65 -16.99 -16.36 -0.20
CA TYR A 65 -17.54 -16.90 -1.44
C TYR A 65 -17.70 -18.42 -1.38
N GLN A 66 -16.71 -19.14 -0.85
CA GLN A 66 -16.80 -20.60 -0.69
C GLN A 66 -17.96 -21.01 0.23
N GLU A 67 -18.25 -20.23 1.27
CA GLU A 67 -19.35 -20.52 2.20
C GLU A 67 -20.73 -20.10 1.67
N SER A 68 -20.83 -18.90 1.09
CA SER A 68 -22.12 -18.29 0.73
C SER A 68 -22.52 -18.48 -0.74
N GLY A 69 -21.53 -18.64 -1.63
CA GLY A 69 -21.67 -18.56 -3.09
C GLY A 69 -21.94 -17.14 -3.61
N LEU A 70 -22.03 -16.13 -2.74
CA LEU A 70 -22.33 -14.76 -3.13
C LEU A 70 -21.10 -14.12 -3.79
N HIS A 71 -21.31 -13.52 -4.96
CA HIS A 71 -20.30 -12.85 -5.74
C HIS A 71 -20.91 -11.73 -6.58
N VAL A 72 -20.05 -10.91 -7.17
CA VAL A 72 -20.41 -10.01 -8.26
C VAL A 72 -19.61 -10.47 -9.48
N SER A 73 -20.23 -10.52 -10.65
CA SER A 73 -19.56 -10.90 -11.89
C SER A 73 -18.57 -9.82 -12.34
N GLY A 74 -17.57 -10.22 -13.13
CA GLY A 74 -16.60 -9.27 -13.69
C GLY A 74 -17.26 -8.19 -14.56
N ASP A 75 -18.32 -8.55 -15.29
CA ASP A 75 -19.04 -7.62 -16.16
C ASP A 75 -19.78 -6.54 -15.37
N GLU A 76 -20.40 -6.89 -14.24
CA GLU A 76 -21.05 -5.91 -13.36
C GLU A 76 -20.03 -4.97 -12.71
N VAL A 77 -18.89 -5.50 -12.26
CA VAL A 77 -17.80 -4.66 -11.74
C VAL A 77 -17.31 -3.70 -12.81
N VAL A 78 -17.08 -4.17 -14.04
CA VAL A 78 -16.64 -3.31 -15.15
C VAL A 78 -17.70 -2.27 -15.52
N ALA A 79 -18.99 -2.64 -15.53
CA ALA A 79 -20.08 -1.71 -15.79
C ALA A 79 -20.13 -0.60 -14.73
N TRP A 80 -20.01 -0.97 -13.45
CA TRP A 80 -19.95 -0.02 -12.34
C TRP A 80 -18.72 0.89 -12.40
N LEU A 81 -17.52 0.34 -12.62
CA LEU A 81 -16.29 1.15 -12.71
C LEU A 81 -16.32 2.17 -13.85
N LYS A 82 -17.10 1.91 -14.92
CA LYS A 82 -17.26 2.86 -16.04
C LYS A 82 -18.10 4.08 -15.68
N THR A 83 -18.92 4.02 -14.64
CA THR A 83 -19.73 5.17 -14.21
C THR A 83 -18.93 6.11 -13.29
N TRP A 84 -17.77 5.69 -12.79
CA TRP A 84 -16.96 6.50 -11.88
C TRP A 84 -16.47 7.79 -12.54
N GLY A 85 -16.67 8.92 -11.86
CA GLY A 85 -16.29 10.24 -12.34
C GLY A 85 -17.24 10.85 -13.38
N ALA A 86 -18.39 10.22 -13.63
CA ALA A 86 -19.50 10.79 -14.42
C ALA A 86 -20.59 11.39 -13.51
N GLU A 87 -21.50 12.18 -14.09
CA GLU A 87 -22.64 12.74 -13.33
C GLU A 87 -23.64 11.64 -12.88
N ASP A 88 -23.62 10.48 -13.54
CA ASP A 88 -24.46 9.32 -13.28
C ASP A 88 -23.69 8.16 -12.60
N GLU A 89 -22.70 8.48 -11.76
CA GLU A 89 -21.97 7.48 -10.98
C GLU A 89 -22.92 6.62 -10.14
N GLN A 90 -22.87 5.30 -10.35
CA GLN A 90 -23.75 4.33 -9.71
C GLN A 90 -23.17 3.76 -8.43
N ASP A 91 -24.05 3.29 -7.55
CA ASP A 91 -23.66 2.54 -6.35
C ASP A 91 -23.02 1.18 -6.71
N ALA A 92 -22.22 0.66 -5.78
CA ALA A 92 -21.57 -0.64 -5.95
C ALA A 92 -22.61 -1.77 -6.12
N PRO A 93 -22.40 -2.71 -7.06
CA PRO A 93 -23.28 -3.84 -7.25
C PRO A 93 -23.32 -4.73 -6.01
N THR A 94 -24.51 -5.26 -5.69
CA THR A 94 -24.71 -6.17 -4.56
C THR A 94 -24.35 -7.61 -4.94
N CYS A 95 -23.66 -8.33 -4.04
CA CYS A 95 -23.34 -9.73 -4.24
C CYS A 95 -24.61 -10.61 -4.37
N HIS A 96 -24.58 -11.56 -5.29
CA HIS A 96 -25.64 -12.53 -5.58
C HIS A 96 -25.03 -13.91 -5.93
N LYS A 97 -25.86 -14.95 -6.04
CA LYS A 97 -25.41 -16.32 -6.35
C LYS A 97 -25.36 -16.60 -7.84
#